data_AF-A0A4P9J1X8-F1
#
_entry.id   AF-A0A4P9J1X8-F1
#
_cell.length_a   1.000
_cell.length_b   1.000
_cell.length_c   1.000
_cell.angle_alpha   90.00
_cell.angle_beta   90.00
_cell.angle_gamma   90.00
#
_symmetry.space_group_name_H-M   'P 1'
#
loop_
_entity.id
_entity.type
_entity.pdbx_description
1 polymer ?
#
loop_
_entity_poly.entity_id
_entity_poly.type
_entity_poly.pdbx_seq_one_letter_code
_entity_poly.pdbx_strand_id
1 'polypeptide(L)'
;MSDNKSHINHLLSNEQKWQHSYEQPISYAPLVQLANSNWVVPQHFLRYKHTLQSVNEVLESIEFSAHFRVLAAQKGEEIYLQVAVLSPDNYQKSASTNEVKAKKLLFGRRWIVEENLPTSELIQTAFLALKVAREHEVRELFQLMQSGATSTPFNNHHDLPVMAQNPELVKSEAVTSNVDEVLKRIVFAGKSIELKSQQQVAEQHLYTVELLCEDCQLSEFNKKTIAFLTADSSANSFLHGLIAALVATSNDYVNEQFKYKGFARFSKHVAVEQIGNLSIAMRSPSTVGLCSMGKQHANQLNFEIDSGRAPQGCGQAIGGFLAAHGIEQPENAHLYPNYL
;
A
#
# COMPACT_ATOMS: atom_id res chain seq x y z
N MET A 1 17.27 33.92 34.64
CA MET A 1 17.21 32.87 33.61
C MET A 1 16.90 31.57 34.33
N SER A 2 15.60 31.29 34.52
CA SER A 2 15.13 30.05 35.14
C SER A 2 14.90 29.01 34.05
N ASP A 3 15.43 27.82 34.28
CA ASP A 3 15.41 26.67 33.39
C ASP A 3 14.00 26.27 32.94
N ASN A 4 13.72 26.45 31.65
CA ASN A 4 12.63 25.78 30.94
C ASN A 4 12.80 24.24 30.87
N LYS A 5 13.90 23.69 31.40
CA LYS A 5 14.04 22.25 31.66
C LYS A 5 13.03 21.74 32.70
N SER A 6 12.51 22.62 33.58
CA SER A 6 11.59 22.22 34.65
C SER A 6 10.15 21.96 34.16
N HIS A 7 9.69 22.66 33.12
CA HIS A 7 8.31 22.53 32.64
C HIS A 7 8.03 21.23 31.87
N ILE A 8 9.05 20.65 31.22
CA ILE A 8 8.90 19.38 30.47
C ILE A 8 8.79 18.19 31.43
N ASN A 9 9.56 18.19 32.52
CA ASN A 9 9.54 17.10 33.49
C ASN A 9 8.24 17.03 34.31
N HIS A 10 7.50 18.14 34.42
CA HIS A 10 6.27 18.20 35.20
C HIS A 10 5.00 17.84 34.41
N LEU A 11 5.04 17.93 33.07
CA LEU A 11 3.92 17.62 32.19
C LEU A 11 3.85 16.15 31.75
N LEU A 12 4.98 15.43 31.84
CA LEU A 12 5.06 14.00 31.54
C LEU A 12 5.52 13.26 32.79
N SER A 13 4.58 12.65 33.51
CA SER A 13 4.88 11.81 34.67
C SER A 13 5.97 10.78 34.29
N ASN A 14 6.96 10.58 35.17
CA ASN A 14 8.14 9.76 34.90
C ASN A 14 7.84 8.29 34.54
N GLU A 15 6.60 7.82 34.70
CA GLU A 15 6.16 6.46 34.36
C GLU A 15 5.48 6.35 32.99
N GLN A 16 5.23 7.47 32.28
CA GLN A 16 4.63 7.50 30.94
C GLN A 16 5.61 7.92 29.83
N LYS A 17 6.91 8.03 30.15
CA LYS A 17 7.80 8.90 29.38
C LYS A 17 7.96 8.56 27.91
N TRP A 18 7.86 7.29 27.46
CA TRP A 18 7.72 6.93 26.04
C TRP A 18 6.99 5.58 25.97
N GLN A 19 5.70 5.57 25.60
CA GLN A 19 4.86 4.36 25.66
C GLN A 19 5.37 3.19 24.79
N HIS A 20 6.31 3.44 23.89
CA HIS A 20 6.96 2.41 23.09
C HIS A 20 8.45 2.72 23.02
N SER A 21 9.31 1.79 23.44
CA SER A 21 10.76 2.01 23.63
C SER A 21 11.53 2.33 22.35
N TYR A 22 10.88 2.24 21.20
CA TYR A 22 11.46 2.38 19.86
C TYR A 22 11.23 3.75 19.21
N GLU A 23 10.50 4.67 19.85
CA GLU A 23 10.37 6.07 19.40
C GLU A 23 10.90 7.01 20.48
N GLN A 24 11.79 7.94 20.11
CA GLN A 24 12.37 8.91 21.05
C GLN A 24 12.49 10.29 20.41
N PRO A 25 12.09 11.37 21.08
CA PRO A 25 12.26 12.70 20.52
C PRO A 25 13.74 13.06 20.48
N ILE A 26 14.11 13.89 19.51
CA ILE A 26 15.40 14.56 19.55
C ILE A 26 15.45 15.56 20.72
N SER A 27 16.66 15.86 21.16
CA SER A 27 16.89 16.97 22.08
C SER A 27 16.27 18.26 21.53
N TYR A 28 15.54 18.97 22.38
CA TYR A 28 14.81 20.21 22.04
C TYR A 28 13.71 20.04 20.98
N ALA A 29 13.17 18.83 20.80
CA ALA A 29 11.98 18.62 19.97
C ALA A 29 10.82 19.53 20.44
N PRO A 30 10.06 20.12 19.52
CA PRO A 30 8.97 21.00 19.86
C PRO A 30 7.78 20.19 20.38
N LEU A 31 7.04 20.77 21.32
CA LEU A 31 5.75 20.28 21.76
C LEU A 31 4.66 21.10 21.10
N VAL A 32 3.74 20.42 20.41
CA VAL A 32 2.62 21.03 19.71
C VAL A 32 1.34 20.69 20.47
N GLN A 33 0.58 21.73 20.85
CA GLN A 33 -0.77 21.52 21.38
C GLN A 33 -1.74 21.39 20.21
N LEU A 34 -2.49 20.30 20.22
CA LEU A 34 -3.55 20.03 19.24
C LEU A 34 -4.86 20.72 19.63
N ALA A 35 -5.80 20.80 18.69
CA ALA A 35 -7.12 21.40 18.91
C ALA A 35 -7.92 20.71 20.04
N ASN A 36 -7.66 19.43 20.32
CA ASN A 36 -8.24 18.70 21.43
C ASN A 36 -7.48 18.87 22.76
N SER A 37 -6.58 19.85 22.83
CA SER A 37 -5.72 20.17 23.99
C SER A 37 -4.65 19.15 24.34
N ASN A 38 -4.52 18.05 23.58
CA ASN A 38 -3.42 17.11 23.75
C ASN A 38 -2.10 17.72 23.27
N TRP A 39 -1.01 17.35 23.93
CA TRP A 39 0.35 17.73 23.53
C TRP A 39 1.04 16.56 22.86
N VAL A 40 1.69 16.83 21.74
CA VAL A 40 2.43 15.81 20.98
C VAL A 40 3.77 16.34 20.50
N VAL A 41 4.73 15.43 20.32
CA VAL A 41 5.93 15.71 19.54
C VAL A 41 5.66 15.27 18.10
N PRO A 42 5.81 16.16 17.10
CA PRO A 42 5.67 15.75 15.71
C PRO A 42 6.67 14.67 15.30
N GLN A 43 6.19 13.75 14.47
CA GLN A 43 6.96 12.60 13.96
C GLN A 43 8.33 12.97 13.38
N HIS A 44 8.42 14.11 12.69
CA HIS A 44 9.66 14.63 12.08
C HIS A 44 10.77 14.94 13.10
N PHE A 45 10.44 14.97 14.40
CA PHE A 45 11.37 15.20 15.49
C PHE A 45 11.58 13.94 16.36
N LEU A 46 11.16 12.78 15.87
CA LEU A 46 11.37 11.50 16.53
C LEU A 46 12.48 10.70 15.82
N ARG A 47 13.29 10.02 16.63
CA ARG A 47 14.22 8.96 16.27
C ARG A 47 13.53 7.63 16.47
N TYR A 48 13.82 6.70 15.56
CA TYR A 48 13.25 5.37 15.55
C TYR A 48 14.34 4.32 15.72
N LYS A 49 14.01 3.24 16.43
CA LYS A 49 14.90 2.09 16.60
C LYS A 49 14.10 0.79 16.63
N HIS A 50 13.63 0.37 15.45
CA HIS A 50 12.82 -0.83 15.32
C HIS A 50 13.65 -2.11 15.43
N THR A 51 13.22 -2.97 16.36
CA THR A 51 13.60 -4.39 16.45
C THR A 51 12.45 -5.27 15.95
N LEU A 52 12.72 -6.56 15.69
CA LEU A 52 11.66 -7.52 15.33
C LEU A 52 10.50 -7.50 16.34
N GLN A 53 10.79 -7.39 17.63
CA GLN A 53 9.77 -7.29 18.68
C GLN A 53 8.92 -6.04 18.50
N SER A 54 9.53 -4.86 18.37
CA SER A 54 8.79 -3.61 18.21
C SER A 54 7.93 -3.58 16.94
N VAL A 55 8.40 -4.20 15.86
CA VAL A 55 7.61 -4.29 14.61
C VAL A 55 6.40 -5.18 14.85
N ASN A 56 6.56 -6.32 15.53
CA ASN A 56 5.42 -7.16 15.90
C ASN A 56 4.41 -6.42 16.80
N GLU A 57 4.86 -5.64 17.79
CA GLU A 57 3.97 -4.82 18.63
C GLU A 57 3.15 -3.82 17.80
N VAL A 58 3.74 -3.20 16.78
CA VAL A 58 3.01 -2.34 15.83
C VAL A 58 2.00 -3.14 15.02
N LEU A 59 2.39 -4.29 14.48
CA LEU A 59 1.51 -5.14 13.66
C LEU A 59 0.36 -5.76 14.47
N GLU A 60 0.54 -6.05 15.75
CA GLU A 60 -0.51 -6.53 16.65
C GLU A 60 -1.61 -5.49 16.88
N SER A 61 -1.26 -4.20 16.75
CA SER A 61 -2.22 -3.10 16.78
C SER A 61 -2.96 -2.88 15.45
N ILE A 62 -2.65 -3.67 14.42
CA ILE A 62 -3.34 -3.62 13.12
C ILE A 62 -4.45 -4.66 13.10
N GLU A 63 -5.67 -4.19 12.82
CA GLU A 63 -6.83 -5.04 12.59
C GLU A 63 -7.11 -5.11 11.08
N PHE A 64 -7.25 -6.34 10.56
CA PHE A 64 -7.65 -6.61 9.19
C PHE A 64 -8.26 -8.02 9.05
N SER A 65 -8.78 -8.34 7.86
CA SER A 65 -9.42 -9.62 7.52
C SER A 65 -8.64 -10.85 8.01
N ALA A 66 -9.34 -11.85 8.58
CA ALA A 66 -8.74 -13.09 9.08
C ALA A 66 -8.02 -13.93 8.01
N HIS A 67 -8.26 -13.66 6.72
CA HIS A 67 -7.62 -14.37 5.61
C HIS A 67 -6.26 -13.81 5.21
N PHE A 68 -5.91 -12.61 5.69
CA PHE A 68 -4.68 -11.90 5.35
C PHE A 68 -4.03 -11.41 6.63
N ARG A 69 -2.79 -11.85 6.89
CA ARG A 69 -2.02 -11.43 8.07
C ARG A 69 -0.70 -10.82 7.61
N VAL A 70 -0.41 -9.60 8.02
CA VAL A 70 0.94 -9.05 7.88
C VAL A 70 1.80 -9.62 9.02
N LEU A 71 2.93 -10.21 8.68
CA LEU A 71 3.88 -10.80 9.61
C LEU A 71 5.20 -10.05 9.53
N ALA A 72 5.87 -9.87 10.67
CA ALA A 72 7.27 -9.47 10.70
C ALA A 72 8.15 -10.71 10.84
N ALA A 73 9.24 -10.74 10.09
CA ALA A 73 10.26 -11.77 10.21
C ALA A 73 11.65 -11.15 10.01
N GLN A 74 12.68 -11.92 10.36
CA GLN A 74 14.06 -11.49 10.28
C GLN A 74 14.89 -12.53 9.53
N LYS A 75 15.79 -12.07 8.66
CA LYS A 75 16.80 -12.92 8.00
C LYS A 75 18.16 -12.24 8.13
N GLY A 76 19.06 -12.81 8.93
CA GLY A 76 20.28 -12.11 9.32
C GLY A 76 19.91 -10.88 10.16
N GLU A 77 20.44 -9.71 9.80
CA GLU A 77 20.10 -8.44 10.46
C GLU A 77 18.87 -7.74 9.82
N GLU A 78 18.38 -8.23 8.68
CA GLU A 78 17.28 -7.57 7.95
C GLU A 78 15.91 -8.00 8.49
N ILE A 79 15.14 -7.02 8.97
CA ILE A 79 13.73 -7.19 9.32
C ILE A 79 12.89 -6.93 8.07
N TYR A 80 11.83 -7.71 7.86
CA TYR A 80 10.89 -7.52 6.76
C TYR A 80 9.46 -7.87 7.13
N LEU A 81 8.53 -7.23 6.43
CA LEU A 81 7.12 -7.61 6.41
C LEU A 81 6.85 -8.62 5.30
N GLN A 82 5.94 -9.55 5.56
CA GLN A 82 5.41 -10.47 4.56
C GLN A 82 3.93 -10.74 4.83
N VAL A 83 3.11 -10.71 3.78
CA VAL A 83 1.69 -11.05 3.92
C VAL A 83 1.53 -12.56 3.82
N ALA A 84 0.96 -13.16 4.86
CA ALA A 84 0.45 -14.53 4.84
C ALA A 84 -1.00 -14.52 4.38
N VAL A 85 -1.34 -15.41 3.44
CA VAL A 85 -2.67 -15.54 2.86
C VAL A 85 -3.19 -16.96 3.09
N LEU A 86 -4.42 -17.07 3.59
CA LEU A 86 -5.15 -18.34 3.69
C LEU A 86 -6.19 -18.43 2.56
N SER A 87 -5.78 -19.01 1.43
CA SER A 87 -6.63 -19.21 0.24
C SER A 87 -7.13 -20.65 0.13
N PRO A 88 -8.37 -20.90 -0.35
CA PRO A 88 -8.81 -22.24 -0.73
C PRO A 88 -7.90 -22.84 -1.81
N ASP A 89 -7.66 -24.16 -1.76
CA ASP A 89 -6.91 -24.82 -2.81
C ASP A 89 -7.73 -24.89 -4.12
N ASN A 90 -7.42 -23.99 -5.07
CA ASN A 90 -8.08 -23.96 -6.38
C ASN A 90 -7.71 -25.14 -7.29
N TYR A 91 -6.72 -25.98 -6.93
CA TYR A 91 -6.32 -27.15 -7.70
C TYR A 91 -7.09 -28.43 -7.34
N GLN A 92 -7.80 -28.45 -6.21
CA GLN A 92 -8.66 -29.59 -5.86
C GLN A 92 -9.98 -29.51 -6.64
N LYS A 93 -9.95 -30.00 -7.88
CA LYS A 93 -11.18 -30.43 -8.56
C LYS A 93 -11.73 -31.64 -7.79
N SER A 94 -12.95 -31.52 -7.30
CA SER A 94 -13.74 -32.58 -6.65
C SER A 94 -13.11 -33.23 -5.41
N ALA A 95 -13.42 -32.70 -4.24
CA ALA A 95 -13.74 -33.54 -3.09
C ALA A 95 -15.23 -33.31 -2.76
N SER A 96 -15.88 -34.34 -2.24
CA SER A 96 -17.32 -34.45 -2.03
C SER A 96 -17.96 -33.21 -1.37
N THR A 97 -19.26 -33.00 -1.62
CA THR A 97 -20.09 -31.85 -1.25
C THR A 97 -20.17 -31.50 0.25
N ASN A 98 -19.37 -32.14 1.13
CA ASN A 98 -19.32 -31.89 2.57
C ASN A 98 -17.90 -31.77 3.15
N GLU A 99 -16.84 -31.74 2.34
CA GLU A 99 -15.48 -31.54 2.85
C GLU A 99 -15.10 -30.06 2.87
N VAL A 100 -14.64 -29.58 4.04
CA VAL A 100 -14.06 -28.24 4.20
C VAL A 100 -12.93 -28.10 3.19
N LYS A 101 -13.08 -27.23 2.18
CA LYS A 101 -12.03 -26.95 1.20
C LYS A 101 -10.72 -26.69 1.93
N ALA A 102 -9.72 -27.54 1.70
CA ALA A 102 -8.41 -27.38 2.30
C ALA A 102 -7.87 -25.98 1.98
N LYS A 103 -7.47 -25.24 3.02
CA LYS A 103 -6.86 -23.92 2.86
C LYS A 103 -5.35 -24.08 2.73
N LYS A 104 -4.78 -23.47 1.70
CA LYS A 104 -3.33 -23.33 1.52
C LYS A 104 -2.87 -22.06 2.22
N LEU A 105 -1.76 -22.18 2.95
CA LEU A 105 -1.03 -21.04 3.49
C LEU A 105 0.01 -20.60 2.44
N LEU A 106 -0.14 -19.38 1.95
CA LEU A 106 0.74 -18.76 0.98
C LEU A 106 1.44 -17.55 1.60
N PHE A 107 2.59 -17.19 1.07
CA PHE A 107 3.37 -16.04 1.51
C PHE A 107 3.68 -15.12 0.34
N GLY A 108 3.35 -13.84 0.49
CA GLY A 108 3.62 -12.80 -0.51
C GLY A 108 5.09 -12.42 -0.60
N ARG A 109 5.38 -11.31 -1.28
CA ARG A 109 6.73 -10.74 -1.35
C ARG A 109 7.15 -10.11 -0.01
N ARG A 110 8.46 -10.02 0.20
CA ARG A 110 9.07 -9.40 1.38
C ARG A 110 9.21 -7.89 1.18
N TRP A 111 8.94 -7.13 2.23
CA TRP A 111 9.08 -5.68 2.28
C TRP A 111 10.04 -5.34 3.41
N ILE A 112 11.23 -4.84 3.09
CA ILE A 112 12.25 -4.54 4.11
C ILE A 112 11.77 -3.44 5.05
N VAL A 113 12.08 -3.59 6.34
CA VAL A 113 11.83 -2.59 7.38
C VAL A 113 13.18 -2.07 7.87
N GLU A 114 13.44 -0.81 7.61
CA GLU A 114 14.63 -0.11 8.13
C GLU A 114 14.49 0.13 9.63
N GLU A 115 15.60 0.06 10.39
CA GLU A 115 15.61 0.29 11.84
C GLU A 115 15.09 1.68 12.21
N ASN A 116 15.37 2.69 11.39
CA ASN A 116 14.97 4.08 11.58
C ASN A 116 13.65 4.45 10.88
N LEU A 117 12.89 3.47 10.36
CA LEU A 117 11.62 3.71 9.69
C LEU A 117 10.61 4.32 10.67
N PRO A 118 9.96 5.45 10.35
CA PRO A 118 8.89 5.95 11.21
C PRO A 118 7.74 4.97 11.35
N THR A 119 7.16 4.83 12.54
CA THR A 119 6.01 3.92 12.78
C THR A 119 4.84 4.16 11.83
N SER A 120 4.57 5.41 11.42
CA SER A 120 3.52 5.69 10.43
C SER A 120 3.87 5.15 9.04
N GLU A 121 5.15 5.18 8.64
CA GLU A 121 5.64 4.58 7.40
C GLU A 121 5.64 3.04 7.49
N LEU A 122 5.90 2.46 8.66
CA LEU A 122 5.75 1.02 8.91
C LEU A 122 4.28 0.59 8.74
N ILE A 123 3.34 1.30 9.34
CA ILE A 123 1.89 1.05 9.21
C ILE A 123 1.46 1.22 7.75
N GLN A 124 1.94 2.25 7.07
CA GLN A 124 1.65 2.46 5.65
C GLN A 124 2.22 1.35 4.77
N THR A 125 3.42 0.85 5.08
CA THR A 125 4.04 -0.29 4.38
C THR A 125 3.18 -1.55 4.55
N ALA A 126 2.70 -1.83 5.77
CA ALA A 126 1.80 -2.95 6.03
C ALA A 126 0.48 -2.83 5.24
N PHE A 127 -0.10 -1.62 5.20
CA PHE A 127 -1.29 -1.32 4.41
C PHE A 127 -1.08 -1.53 2.91
N LEU A 128 0.02 -1.05 2.36
CA LEU A 128 0.36 -1.23 0.94
C LEU A 128 0.64 -2.71 0.61
N ALA A 129 1.33 -3.43 1.48
CA ALA A 129 1.59 -4.85 1.30
C ALA A 129 0.27 -5.65 1.21
N LEU A 130 -0.74 -5.31 2.01
CA LEU A 130 -2.07 -5.92 1.94
C LEU A 130 -2.78 -5.60 0.62
N LYS A 131 -2.73 -4.36 0.13
CA LYS A 131 -3.29 -3.99 -1.18
C LYS A 131 -2.67 -4.80 -2.31
N VAL A 132 -1.34 -4.88 -2.34
CA VAL A 132 -0.61 -5.65 -3.36
C VAL A 132 -0.95 -7.14 -3.29
N ALA A 133 -1.00 -7.72 -2.08
CA ALA A 133 -1.37 -9.12 -1.91
C ALA A 133 -2.80 -9.40 -2.39
N ARG A 134 -3.75 -8.50 -2.13
CA ARG A 134 -5.13 -8.65 -2.60
C ARG A 134 -5.31 -8.40 -4.08
N GLU A 135 -4.58 -7.43 -4.65
CA GLU A 135 -4.57 -7.21 -6.09
C GLU A 135 -4.08 -8.47 -6.84
N HIS A 136 -3.08 -9.15 -6.29
CA HIS A 136 -2.62 -10.43 -6.81
C HIS A 136 -3.75 -11.45 -6.87
N GLU A 137 -4.49 -11.66 -5.77
CA GLU A 137 -5.65 -12.58 -5.76
C GLU A 137 -6.75 -12.14 -6.73
N VAL A 138 -7.09 -10.84 -6.79
CA VAL A 138 -8.11 -10.31 -7.72
C VAL A 138 -7.76 -10.64 -9.17
N ARG A 139 -6.48 -10.46 -9.54
CA ARG A 139 -5.98 -10.74 -10.88
C ARG A 139 -6.01 -12.22 -11.23
N GLU A 140 -5.79 -13.10 -10.26
CA GLU A 140 -5.90 -14.56 -10.45
C GLU A 140 -7.34 -15.05 -10.52
N LEU A 141 -8.26 -14.40 -9.81
CA LEU A 141 -9.69 -14.73 -9.85
C LEU A 141 -10.36 -14.36 -11.17
N PHE A 142 -9.73 -13.50 -11.98
CA PHE A 142 -10.21 -13.14 -13.31
C PHE A 142 -9.80 -14.19 -14.35
N GLN A 143 -10.79 -14.86 -14.93
CA GLN A 143 -10.62 -15.94 -15.89
C GLN A 143 -11.20 -15.56 -17.25
N LEU A 144 -10.53 -16.00 -18.31
CA LEU A 144 -10.94 -15.84 -19.70
C LEU A 144 -10.92 -17.20 -20.39
N MET A 145 -12.04 -17.56 -21.02
CA MET A 145 -12.19 -18.79 -21.80
C MET A 145 -11.90 -18.51 -23.27
N GLN A 146 -10.88 -19.14 -23.82
CA GLN A 146 -10.51 -19.04 -25.23
C GLN A 146 -10.03 -20.39 -25.75
N SER A 147 -10.43 -20.75 -26.97
CA SER A 147 -10.01 -21.98 -27.65
C SER A 147 -10.22 -23.26 -26.82
N GLY A 148 -11.32 -23.32 -26.07
CA GLY A 148 -11.65 -24.47 -25.22
C GLY A 148 -10.83 -24.58 -23.92
N ALA A 149 -9.95 -23.61 -23.64
CA ALA A 149 -9.16 -23.53 -22.43
C ALA A 149 -9.52 -22.30 -21.59
N THR A 150 -9.20 -22.34 -20.30
CA THR A 150 -9.33 -21.20 -19.38
C THR A 150 -7.95 -20.67 -19.02
N SER A 151 -7.76 -19.36 -19.11
CA SER A 151 -6.55 -18.66 -18.70
C SER A 151 -6.89 -17.54 -17.71
N THR A 152 -5.87 -16.98 -17.05
CA THR A 152 -5.99 -15.81 -16.16
C THR A 152 -5.14 -14.67 -16.71
N PRO A 153 -5.61 -13.94 -17.74
CA PRO A 153 -4.78 -13.07 -18.58
C PRO A 153 -4.21 -11.85 -17.85
N PHE A 154 -4.68 -11.56 -16.64
CA PHE A 154 -4.17 -10.46 -15.80
C PHE A 154 -3.33 -10.91 -14.61
N ASN A 155 -3.04 -12.21 -14.46
CA ASN A 155 -2.22 -12.72 -13.36
C ASN A 155 -0.80 -12.11 -13.37
N ASN A 156 -0.13 -12.15 -12.22
CA ASN A 156 1.22 -11.61 -12.04
C ASN A 156 2.33 -12.65 -12.28
N HIS A 157 1.98 -13.83 -12.76
CA HIS A 157 2.89 -14.96 -12.96
C HIS A 157 3.27 -15.17 -14.44
N HIS A 158 2.82 -14.31 -15.33
CA HIS A 158 3.24 -14.33 -16.73
C HIS A 158 4.75 -14.15 -16.89
N ASP A 159 5.31 -14.84 -17.88
CA ASP A 159 6.70 -14.69 -18.27
C ASP A 159 6.86 -13.38 -19.08
N LEU A 160 7.07 -12.29 -18.35
CA LEU A 160 7.26 -10.96 -18.94
C LEU A 160 8.44 -10.91 -19.91
N PRO A 161 9.62 -11.52 -19.61
CA PRO A 161 10.70 -11.63 -20.59
C PRO A 161 10.27 -12.27 -21.92
N VAL A 162 9.53 -13.38 -21.89
CA VAL A 162 9.03 -14.02 -23.12
C VAL A 162 8.08 -13.10 -23.89
N MET A 163 7.15 -12.42 -23.21
CA MET A 163 6.26 -11.45 -23.84
C MET A 163 7.02 -10.27 -24.46
N ALA A 164 8.06 -9.78 -23.78
CA ALA A 164 8.88 -8.66 -24.24
C ALA A 164 9.76 -9.02 -25.44
N GLN A 165 10.20 -10.28 -25.54
CA GLN A 165 10.97 -10.79 -26.68
C GLN A 165 10.09 -11.12 -27.89
N ASN A 166 8.79 -11.36 -27.68
CA ASN A 166 7.84 -11.70 -28.74
C ASN A 166 6.60 -10.77 -28.70
N PRO A 167 6.79 -9.43 -28.76
CA PRO A 167 5.72 -8.48 -28.55
C PRO A 167 4.59 -8.59 -29.58
N GLU A 168 4.88 -9.04 -30.80
CA GLU A 168 3.91 -9.28 -31.87
C GLU A 168 2.87 -10.36 -31.53
N LEU A 169 3.19 -11.29 -30.62
CA LEU A 169 2.24 -12.32 -30.18
C LEU A 169 1.13 -11.76 -29.26
N VAL A 170 1.36 -10.60 -28.66
CA VAL A 170 0.44 -9.99 -27.66
C VAL A 170 0.00 -8.57 -28.06
N LYS A 171 0.63 -7.97 -29.06
CA LYS A 171 0.23 -6.72 -29.71
C LYS A 171 -0.42 -7.06 -31.05
N SER A 172 -1.67 -7.50 -31.01
CA SER A 172 -2.46 -7.76 -32.22
C SER A 172 -3.22 -6.51 -32.66
N GLU A 173 -3.43 -6.36 -33.98
CA GLU A 173 -4.46 -5.45 -34.50
C GLU A 173 -5.83 -5.96 -34.06
N ALA A 174 -6.70 -5.05 -33.64
CA ALA A 174 -7.92 -5.31 -32.87
C ALA A 174 -8.69 -6.56 -33.33
N VAL A 175 -8.72 -7.58 -32.46
CA VAL A 175 -9.74 -8.64 -32.56
C VAL A 175 -11.09 -7.97 -32.36
N THR A 176 -11.91 -8.00 -33.40
CA THR A 176 -13.24 -7.38 -33.49
C THR A 176 -14.31 -8.12 -32.65
N SER A 177 -13.98 -8.58 -31.45
CA SER A 177 -15.01 -9.05 -30.53
C SER A 177 -15.67 -7.87 -29.83
N ASN A 178 -17.00 -7.80 -29.89
CA ASN A 178 -17.78 -6.85 -29.10
C ASN A 178 -17.81 -7.26 -27.61
N VAL A 179 -18.30 -6.36 -26.76
CA VAL A 179 -18.36 -6.57 -25.30
C VAL A 179 -19.28 -7.76 -24.93
N ASP A 180 -20.40 -7.95 -25.62
CA ASP A 180 -21.33 -9.06 -25.35
C ASP A 180 -20.71 -10.44 -25.58
N GLU A 181 -19.84 -10.56 -26.58
CA GLU A 181 -19.11 -11.79 -26.87
C GLU A 181 -18.01 -12.09 -25.85
N VAL A 182 -17.32 -11.06 -25.35
CA VAL A 182 -16.29 -11.27 -24.32
C VAL A 182 -16.92 -11.58 -22.96
N LEU A 183 -18.08 -10.98 -22.62
CA LEU A 183 -18.80 -11.26 -21.39
C LEU A 183 -19.16 -12.74 -21.22
N LYS A 184 -19.56 -13.40 -22.32
CA LYS A 184 -19.85 -14.86 -22.33
C LYS A 184 -18.63 -15.73 -22.02
N ARG A 185 -17.42 -15.17 -22.17
CA ARG A 185 -16.15 -15.89 -22.03
C ARG A 185 -15.39 -15.55 -20.75
N ILE A 186 -15.82 -14.55 -19.99
CA ILE A 186 -15.14 -14.17 -18.76
C ILE A 186 -15.88 -14.64 -17.52
N VAL A 187 -15.11 -14.94 -16.49
CA VAL A 187 -15.57 -15.39 -15.19
C VAL A 187 -14.73 -14.68 -14.14
N PHE A 188 -15.37 -14.28 -13.04
CA PHE A 188 -14.68 -13.76 -11.87
C PHE A 188 -15.04 -14.60 -10.65
N ALA A 189 -14.02 -15.05 -9.92
CA ALA A 189 -14.19 -15.92 -8.75
C ALA A 189 -15.08 -17.16 -9.01
N GLY A 190 -14.95 -17.74 -10.20
CA GLY A 190 -15.70 -18.93 -10.62
C GLY A 190 -17.16 -18.67 -11.01
N LYS A 191 -17.62 -17.41 -11.11
CA LYS A 191 -18.97 -17.05 -11.55
C LYS A 191 -18.96 -16.07 -12.73
N SER A 192 -20.02 -16.11 -13.53
CA SER A 192 -20.19 -15.20 -14.67
C SER A 192 -20.44 -13.76 -14.22
N ILE A 193 -20.24 -12.83 -15.14
CA ILE A 193 -20.45 -11.40 -14.96
C ILE A 193 -21.60 -10.99 -15.88
N GLU A 194 -22.54 -10.21 -15.36
CA GLU A 194 -23.70 -9.74 -16.12
C GLU A 194 -23.57 -8.25 -16.43
N LEU A 195 -23.77 -7.85 -17.69
CA LEU A 195 -23.85 -6.45 -18.07
C LEU A 195 -25.24 -5.90 -17.74
N LYS A 196 -25.29 -4.84 -16.93
CA LYS A 196 -26.54 -4.16 -16.55
C LYS A 196 -26.81 -2.94 -17.40
N SER A 197 -25.78 -2.18 -17.74
CA SER A 197 -25.91 -1.03 -18.63
C SER A 197 -24.61 -0.69 -19.34
N GLN A 198 -24.76 -0.11 -20.53
CA GLN A 198 -23.70 0.51 -21.31
C GLN A 198 -24.21 1.87 -21.78
N GLN A 199 -23.45 2.92 -21.49
CA GLN A 199 -23.78 4.29 -21.88
C GLN A 199 -22.55 4.98 -22.43
N GLN A 200 -22.73 5.84 -23.43
CA GLN A 200 -21.67 6.75 -23.85
C GLN A 200 -21.75 8.03 -23.00
N VAL A 201 -20.62 8.45 -22.44
CA VAL A 201 -20.49 9.68 -21.64
C VAL A 201 -19.34 10.49 -22.23
N ALA A 202 -19.68 11.56 -22.96
CA ALA A 202 -18.74 12.28 -23.82
C ALA A 202 -18.02 11.32 -24.79
N GLU A 203 -16.69 11.29 -24.75
CA GLU A 203 -15.84 10.42 -25.59
C GLU A 203 -15.52 9.06 -24.92
N GLN A 204 -16.15 8.76 -23.77
CA GLN A 204 -15.92 7.53 -23.00
C GLN A 204 -17.15 6.64 -22.98
N HIS A 205 -16.96 5.38 -22.59
CA HIS A 205 -18.06 4.43 -22.36
C HIS A 205 -18.13 4.04 -20.89
N LEU A 206 -19.30 4.25 -20.28
CA LEU A 206 -19.63 3.81 -18.95
C LEU A 206 -20.30 2.43 -19.01
N TYR A 207 -19.69 1.45 -18.34
CA TYR A 207 -20.26 0.13 -18.15
C TYR A 207 -20.67 -0.04 -16.70
N THR A 208 -21.82 -0.68 -16.48
CA THR A 208 -22.23 -1.19 -15.18
C THR A 208 -22.41 -2.69 -15.28
N VAL A 209 -21.70 -3.44 -14.44
CA VAL A 209 -21.75 -4.91 -14.40
C VAL A 209 -22.13 -5.39 -13.00
N GLU A 210 -22.75 -6.56 -12.93
CA GLU A 210 -23.00 -7.29 -11.69
C GLU A 210 -22.13 -8.56 -11.65
N LEU A 211 -21.44 -8.75 -10.52
CA LEU A 211 -20.73 -9.98 -10.22
C LEU A 211 -21.68 -10.97 -9.55
N LEU A 212 -21.81 -12.18 -10.11
CA LEU A 212 -22.76 -13.19 -9.62
C LEU A 212 -22.16 -14.14 -8.56
N CYS A 213 -21.01 -13.81 -7.97
CA CYS A 213 -20.49 -14.56 -6.83
C CYS A 213 -21.27 -14.23 -5.56
N GLU A 214 -21.53 -15.24 -4.73
CA GLU A 214 -22.31 -15.08 -3.47
C GLU A 214 -21.45 -15.37 -2.23
N ASP A 215 -20.49 -16.28 -2.35
CA ASP A 215 -19.61 -16.74 -1.25
C ASP A 215 -18.14 -16.82 -1.71
N CYS A 216 -17.65 -15.79 -2.41
CA CYS A 216 -16.23 -15.77 -2.79
C CYS A 216 -15.34 -15.38 -1.60
N GLN A 217 -14.08 -15.81 -1.64
CA GLN A 217 -13.08 -15.54 -0.60
C GLN A 217 -12.91 -14.03 -0.33
N LEU A 218 -13.04 -13.22 -1.38
CA LEU A 218 -12.99 -11.77 -1.31
C LEU A 218 -14.42 -11.23 -1.22
N SER A 219 -14.98 -11.25 -0.02
CA SER A 219 -16.41 -11.02 0.23
C SER A 219 -16.94 -9.67 -0.28
N GLU A 220 -16.08 -8.66 -0.48
CA GLU A 220 -16.46 -7.37 -1.05
C GLU A 220 -17.01 -7.45 -2.49
N PHE A 221 -16.79 -8.58 -3.17
CA PHE A 221 -17.30 -8.82 -4.52
C PHE A 221 -18.62 -9.59 -4.54
N ASN A 222 -19.08 -10.12 -3.41
CA ASN A 222 -20.33 -10.89 -3.36
C ASN A 222 -21.52 -10.02 -3.79
N LYS A 223 -22.18 -10.42 -4.89
CA LYS A 223 -23.30 -9.70 -5.54
C LYS A 223 -23.01 -8.22 -5.78
N LYS A 224 -21.76 -7.90 -6.07
CA LYS A 224 -21.32 -6.51 -6.22
C LYS A 224 -21.68 -5.98 -7.59
N THR A 225 -22.34 -4.83 -7.63
CA THR A 225 -22.44 -4.01 -8.83
C THR A 225 -21.25 -3.07 -8.92
N ILE A 226 -20.59 -3.06 -10.07
CA ILE A 226 -19.41 -2.24 -10.36
C ILE A 226 -19.67 -1.40 -11.60
N ALA A 227 -19.35 -0.10 -11.51
CA ALA A 227 -19.41 0.81 -12.64
C ALA A 227 -18.00 1.33 -12.97
N PHE A 228 -17.67 1.42 -14.26
CA PHE A 228 -16.36 1.90 -14.71
C PHE A 228 -16.41 2.51 -16.11
N LEU A 229 -15.48 3.42 -16.37
CA LEU A 229 -15.32 4.11 -17.66
C LEU A 229 -14.20 3.46 -18.48
N THR A 230 -14.36 3.44 -19.80
CA THR A 230 -13.34 3.04 -20.76
C THR A 230 -13.18 4.12 -21.83
N ALA A 231 -12.00 4.15 -22.47
CA ALA A 231 -11.69 5.12 -23.52
C ALA A 231 -12.45 4.86 -24.84
N ASP A 232 -12.80 3.61 -25.10
CA ASP A 232 -13.54 3.20 -26.31
C ASP A 232 -14.41 1.97 -25.99
N SER A 233 -15.19 1.52 -26.98
CA SER A 233 -16.14 0.40 -26.87
C SER A 233 -15.54 -0.97 -27.20
N SER A 234 -14.23 -1.07 -27.41
CA SER A 234 -13.58 -2.35 -27.69
C SER A 234 -13.64 -3.30 -26.49
N ALA A 235 -13.68 -4.61 -26.77
CA ALA A 235 -13.57 -5.62 -25.72
C ALA A 235 -12.27 -5.48 -24.91
N ASN A 236 -11.16 -5.06 -25.54
CA ASN A 236 -9.90 -4.88 -24.83
C ASN A 236 -10.00 -3.75 -23.80
N SER A 237 -10.51 -2.58 -24.21
CA SER A 237 -10.74 -1.45 -23.30
C SER A 237 -11.72 -1.81 -22.18
N PHE A 238 -12.76 -2.61 -22.48
CA PHE A 238 -13.66 -3.17 -21.46
C PHE A 238 -12.93 -4.07 -20.46
N LEU A 239 -12.13 -5.04 -20.91
CA LEU A 239 -11.39 -5.96 -20.03
C LEU A 239 -10.42 -5.23 -19.10
N HIS A 240 -9.65 -4.26 -19.65
CA HIS A 240 -8.74 -3.44 -18.87
C HIS A 240 -9.47 -2.52 -17.88
N GLY A 241 -10.60 -1.93 -18.29
CA GLY A 241 -11.44 -1.14 -17.40
C GLY A 241 -12.03 -1.97 -16.26
N LEU A 242 -12.52 -3.19 -16.57
CA LEU A 242 -13.11 -4.09 -15.60
C LEU A 242 -12.08 -4.55 -14.56
N ILE A 243 -10.88 -4.98 -14.97
CA ILE A 243 -9.86 -5.40 -13.99
C ILE A 243 -9.41 -4.23 -13.12
N ALA A 244 -9.27 -3.02 -13.69
CA ALA A 244 -8.96 -1.82 -12.91
C ALA A 244 -10.05 -1.53 -11.87
N ALA A 245 -11.32 -1.68 -12.24
CA ALA A 245 -12.45 -1.46 -11.33
C ALA A 245 -12.54 -2.53 -10.24
N LEU A 246 -12.22 -3.79 -10.55
CA LEU A 246 -12.12 -4.88 -9.57
C LEU A 246 -10.99 -4.60 -8.56
N VAL A 247 -9.80 -4.22 -9.04
CA VAL A 247 -8.67 -3.85 -8.17
C VAL A 247 -9.02 -2.63 -7.32
N ALA A 248 -9.67 -1.61 -7.88
CA ALA A 248 -10.13 -0.44 -7.12
C ALA A 248 -11.13 -0.83 -6.03
N THR A 249 -12.06 -1.75 -6.32
CA THR A 249 -13.03 -2.27 -5.35
C THR A 249 -12.34 -2.98 -4.18
N SER A 250 -11.33 -3.83 -4.47
CA SER A 250 -10.53 -4.48 -3.42
C SER A 250 -9.72 -3.47 -2.61
N ASN A 251 -9.11 -2.48 -3.27
CA ASN A 251 -8.38 -1.39 -2.60
C ASN A 251 -9.29 -0.58 -1.68
N ASP A 252 -10.52 -0.30 -2.09
CA ASP A 252 -11.52 0.35 -1.26
C ASP A 252 -11.88 -0.50 -0.04
N TYR A 253 -12.01 -1.82 -0.20
CA TYR A 253 -12.18 -2.71 0.95
C TYR A 253 -11.01 -2.61 1.93
N VAL A 254 -9.76 -2.58 1.45
CA VAL A 254 -8.59 -2.36 2.33
C VAL A 254 -8.65 -1.01 3.02
N ASN A 255 -9.00 0.06 2.29
CA ASN A 255 -9.11 1.42 2.84
C ASN A 255 -10.08 1.48 4.03
N GLU A 256 -11.21 0.77 3.93
CA GLU A 256 -12.26 0.80 4.95
C GLU A 256 -12.01 -0.17 6.12
N GLN A 257 -11.38 -1.32 5.86
CA GLN A 257 -11.23 -2.38 6.88
C GLN A 257 -9.87 -2.36 7.59
N PHE A 258 -8.84 -1.76 7.01
CA PHE A 258 -7.53 -1.62 7.66
C PHE A 258 -7.61 -0.59 8.78
N LYS A 259 -7.39 -1.04 10.02
CA LYS A 259 -7.37 -0.16 11.19
C LYS A 259 -6.06 -0.30 11.93
N TYR A 260 -5.56 0.81 12.44
CA TYR A 260 -4.49 0.83 13.43
C TYR A 260 -5.07 1.38 14.74
N LYS A 261 -5.00 0.60 15.82
CA LYS A 261 -5.61 0.94 17.12
C LYS A 261 -7.07 1.41 16.99
N GLY A 262 -7.86 0.66 16.22
CA GLY A 262 -9.27 0.98 15.94
C GLY A 262 -9.52 2.13 14.95
N PHE A 263 -8.51 2.86 14.48
CA PHE A 263 -8.67 3.99 13.56
C PHE A 263 -8.38 3.62 12.10
N ALA A 264 -9.38 3.77 11.23
CA ALA A 264 -9.28 3.50 9.79
C ALA A 264 -8.84 4.76 9.02
N ARG A 265 -7.54 5.11 9.08
CA ARG A 265 -7.01 6.35 8.48
C ARG A 265 -7.38 6.52 7.00
N PHE A 266 -7.44 5.43 6.23
CA PHE A 266 -7.66 5.47 4.78
C PHE A 266 -9.13 5.41 4.38
N SER A 267 -10.05 5.27 5.34
CA SER A 267 -11.48 5.25 5.08
C SER A 267 -11.96 6.56 4.46
N LYS A 268 -12.88 6.46 3.51
CA LYS A 268 -13.57 7.62 2.90
C LYS A 268 -14.44 8.39 3.91
N HIS A 269 -14.69 7.80 5.08
CA HIS A 269 -15.40 8.46 6.18
C HIS A 269 -14.51 9.39 7.01
N VAL A 270 -13.18 9.38 6.81
CA VAL A 270 -12.27 10.32 7.47
C VAL A 270 -12.26 11.65 6.71
N ALA A 271 -12.61 12.73 7.40
CA ALA A 271 -12.66 14.06 6.80
C ALA A 271 -11.26 14.53 6.35
N VAL A 272 -11.07 14.65 5.04
CA VAL A 272 -9.79 15.06 4.42
C VAL A 272 -9.32 16.44 4.88
N GLU A 273 -10.25 17.39 5.07
CA GLU A 273 -9.93 18.72 5.57
C GLU A 273 -9.39 18.68 7.00
N GLN A 274 -9.91 17.79 7.85
CA GLN A 274 -9.45 17.66 9.24
C GLN A 274 -8.06 17.03 9.32
N ILE A 275 -7.76 16.09 8.43
CA ILE A 275 -6.39 15.60 8.24
C ILE A 275 -5.46 16.74 7.81
N GLY A 276 -5.91 17.58 6.86
CA GLY A 276 -5.17 18.75 6.41
C GLY A 276 -4.86 19.70 7.56
N ASN A 277 -5.87 20.04 8.37
CA ASN A 277 -5.73 20.89 9.54
C ASN A 277 -4.74 20.30 10.57
N LEU A 278 -4.83 19.00 10.85
CA LEU A 278 -3.88 18.32 11.73
C LEU A 278 -2.46 18.37 11.18
N SER A 279 -2.27 18.14 9.88
CA SER A 279 -0.97 18.22 9.22
C SER A 279 -0.37 19.62 9.31
N ILE A 280 -1.17 20.67 9.08
CA ILE A 280 -0.75 22.07 9.20
C ILE A 280 -0.31 22.38 10.62
N ALA A 281 -1.13 22.03 11.62
CA ALA A 281 -0.81 22.26 13.03
C ALA A 281 0.55 21.64 13.43
N MET A 282 0.85 20.47 12.88
CA MET A 282 2.07 19.70 13.16
C MET A 282 3.32 20.15 12.40
N ARG A 283 3.18 21.07 11.42
CA ARG A 283 4.27 21.50 10.54
C ARG A 283 4.46 23.01 10.47
N SER A 284 3.50 23.80 10.94
CA SER A 284 3.56 25.27 10.84
C SER A 284 4.80 25.82 11.53
N PRO A 285 5.64 26.63 10.87
CA PRO A 285 6.85 27.20 11.46
C PRO A 285 6.61 28.00 12.75
N SER A 286 5.42 28.57 12.91
CA SER A 286 5.01 29.28 14.14
C SER A 286 4.84 28.34 15.34
N THR A 287 4.56 27.07 15.10
CA THR A 287 4.25 26.06 16.12
C THR A 287 5.40 25.09 16.35
N VAL A 288 6.20 24.82 15.31
CA VAL A 288 7.40 23.95 15.40
C VAL A 288 8.71 24.73 15.44
N GLY A 289 8.65 26.00 15.84
CA GLY A 289 9.82 26.88 15.93
C GLY A 289 10.90 26.29 16.84
N LEU A 290 12.08 26.02 16.27
CA LEU A 290 13.22 25.46 16.99
C LEU A 290 14.24 26.55 17.38
N CYS A 291 14.82 26.41 18.58
CA CYS A 291 16.04 27.12 18.93
C CYS A 291 17.23 26.65 18.08
N SER A 292 18.35 27.36 18.10
CA SER A 292 19.55 27.00 17.32
C SER A 292 20.00 25.56 17.55
N MET A 293 20.05 25.12 18.81
CA MET A 293 20.39 23.74 19.17
C MET A 293 19.38 22.72 18.64
N GLY A 294 18.09 23.04 18.72
CA GLY A 294 17.03 22.18 18.16
C GLY A 294 17.15 22.02 16.65
N LYS A 295 17.45 23.12 15.92
CA LYS A 295 17.73 23.06 14.48
C LYS A 295 18.92 22.18 14.15
N GLN A 296 20.00 22.27 14.94
CA GLN A 296 21.18 21.42 14.76
C GLN A 296 20.82 19.93 14.91
N HIS A 297 20.07 19.57 15.96
CA HIS A 297 19.66 18.17 16.16
C HIS A 297 18.69 17.67 15.09
N ALA A 298 17.77 18.51 14.61
CA ALA A 298 16.85 18.17 13.53
C ALA A 298 17.61 17.96 12.20
N ASN A 299 18.55 18.85 11.88
CA ASN A 299 19.39 18.70 10.68
C ASN A 299 20.27 17.46 10.75
N GLN A 300 20.83 17.16 11.93
CA GLN A 300 21.61 15.94 12.13
C GLN A 300 20.74 14.68 11.93
N LEU A 301 19.52 14.66 12.48
CA LEU A 301 18.58 13.56 12.28
C LEU A 301 18.27 13.35 10.79
N ASN A 302 17.93 14.43 10.08
CA ASN A 302 17.63 14.35 8.65
C ASN A 302 18.84 13.83 7.86
N PHE A 303 20.04 14.34 8.17
CA PHE A 303 21.28 13.87 7.54
C PHE A 303 21.48 12.36 7.74
N GLU A 304 21.35 11.86 8.97
CA GLU A 304 21.54 10.45 9.32
C GLU A 304 20.52 9.54 8.59
N ILE A 305 19.25 9.95 8.52
CA ILE A 305 18.20 9.19 7.83
C ILE A 305 18.42 9.20 6.32
N ASP A 306 18.57 10.37 5.72
CA ASP A 306 18.60 10.52 4.27
C ASP A 306 19.87 9.92 3.65
N SER A 307 21.03 10.12 4.29
CA SER A 307 22.29 9.53 3.82
C SER A 307 22.30 8.00 3.97
N GLY A 308 21.68 7.46 5.02
CA GLY A 308 21.56 6.02 5.26
C GLY A 308 20.66 5.28 4.27
N ARG A 309 19.68 5.98 3.69
CA ARG A 309 18.73 5.45 2.68
C ARG A 309 19.28 5.41 1.26
N ALA A 310 20.42 6.06 1.00
CA ALA A 310 20.98 6.10 -0.34
C ALA A 310 21.42 4.70 -0.81
N PRO A 311 20.94 4.20 -1.96
CA PRO A 311 21.15 2.81 -2.38
C PRO A 311 22.56 2.57 -2.93
N GLN A 312 23.34 1.70 -2.28
CA GLN A 312 24.77 1.49 -2.62
C GLN A 312 24.97 0.84 -3.99
N GLY A 313 26.05 1.25 -4.68
CA GLY A 313 26.46 0.68 -5.98
C GLY A 313 25.65 1.21 -7.17
N CYS A 314 24.77 2.19 -6.98
CA CYS A 314 23.90 2.72 -8.03
C CYS A 314 24.34 4.08 -8.62
N GLY A 315 25.56 4.56 -8.32
CA GLY A 315 26.03 5.90 -8.71
C GLY A 315 25.90 6.20 -10.21
N GLN A 316 26.29 5.26 -11.09
CA GLN A 316 26.16 5.46 -12.54
C GLN A 316 24.69 5.60 -12.98
N ALA A 317 23.79 4.79 -12.42
CA ALA A 317 22.36 4.87 -12.73
C ALA A 317 21.76 6.20 -12.24
N ILE A 318 22.14 6.65 -11.05
CA ILE A 318 21.70 7.93 -10.49
C ILE A 318 22.25 9.11 -11.30
N GLY A 319 23.54 9.09 -11.63
CA GLY A 319 24.17 10.12 -12.46
C GLY A 319 23.55 10.22 -13.85
N GLY A 320 23.29 9.07 -14.50
CA GLY A 320 22.58 9.03 -15.77
C GLY A 320 21.14 9.57 -15.68
N PHE A 321 20.44 9.25 -14.58
CA PHE A 321 19.11 9.80 -14.31
C PHE A 321 19.13 11.33 -14.15
N LEU A 322 20.08 11.87 -13.40
CA LEU A 322 20.24 13.32 -13.23
C LEU A 322 20.59 14.02 -14.55
N ALA A 323 21.53 13.46 -15.31
CA ALA A 323 21.94 13.99 -16.61
C ALA A 323 20.78 14.02 -17.62
N ALA A 324 19.93 12.99 -17.64
CA ALA A 324 18.73 12.94 -18.50
C ALA A 324 17.73 14.06 -18.19
N HIS A 325 17.82 14.66 -17.01
CA HIS A 325 16.99 15.79 -16.58
C HIS A 325 17.77 17.12 -16.54
N GLY A 326 19.01 17.16 -17.05
CA GLY A 326 19.85 18.36 -17.05
C GLY A 326 20.29 18.83 -15.66
N ILE A 327 20.34 17.93 -14.68
CA ILE A 327 20.79 18.23 -13.32
C ILE A 327 22.24 17.78 -13.16
N GLU A 328 23.16 18.73 -12.96
CA GLU A 328 24.58 18.41 -12.70
C GLU A 328 24.80 18.00 -11.24
N GLN A 329 24.17 18.70 -10.29
CA GLN A 329 24.27 18.40 -8.86
C GLN A 329 22.94 18.74 -8.16
N PRO A 330 22.30 17.80 -7.44
CA PRO A 330 21.11 18.09 -6.66
C PRO A 330 21.47 18.93 -5.41
N GLU A 331 20.51 19.72 -4.91
CA GLU A 331 20.71 20.62 -3.75
C GLU A 331 21.19 19.88 -2.49
N ASN A 332 20.76 18.63 -2.33
CA ASN A 332 21.12 17.75 -1.22
C ASN A 332 22.29 16.81 -1.54
N ALA A 333 23.10 17.09 -2.57
CA ALA A 333 24.28 16.30 -2.93
C ALA A 333 25.27 16.09 -1.77
N HIS A 334 25.33 17.04 -0.83
CA HIS A 334 26.15 16.95 0.38
C HIS A 334 25.76 15.78 1.31
N LEU A 335 24.55 15.21 1.16
CA LEU A 335 24.12 13.99 1.86
C LEU A 335 24.67 12.71 1.21
N TYR A 336 25.17 12.79 -0.02
CA TYR A 336 25.51 11.65 -0.87
C TYR A 336 26.95 11.76 -1.43
N PRO A 337 27.98 11.94 -0.59
CA PRO A 337 29.34 12.23 -1.04
C PRO A 337 30.00 11.12 -1.87
N ASN A 338 29.38 9.93 -1.93
CA ASN A 338 29.89 8.76 -2.65
C ASN A 338 29.09 8.41 -3.92
N TYR A 339 28.09 9.23 -4.30
CA TYR A 339 27.17 8.95 -5.42
C TYR A 339 27.31 9.90 -6.61
N LEU A 340 27.93 11.05 -6.37
CA LEU A 340 28.18 12.14 -7.30
C LEU A 340 29.69 12.39 -7.30
#